data_AF-A0A2G7GZG4-F1
#
_entry.id   AF-A0A2G7GZG4-F1
#
_cell.length_a   1.000
_cell.length_b   1.000
_cell.length_c   1.000
_cell.angle_alpha   90.00
_cell.angle_beta   90.00
_cell.angle_gamma   90.00
#
_symmetry.space_group_name_H-M   'P 1'
#
loop_
_entity.id
_entity.type
_entity.pdbx_description
1 polymer ?
#
loop_
_entity_poly.entity_id
_entity_poly.type
_entity_poly.pdbx_seq_one_letter_code
_entity_poly.pdbx_strand_id
1 'polypeptide(L)' 'MSEALKASARNITISVDLNYRAKLWKWQEPIDILPGLVQYCDVVMGNLWAAEKMLGIPVPEGLVEADQKNFI' A
#
# COMPACT_ATOMS: atom_id res chain seq x y z
N MET A 1 -3.27 -14.65 0.24
CA MET A 1 -4.56 -13.98 -0.05
C MET A 1 -5.73 -14.38 0.88
N SER A 2 -5.67 -15.45 1.70
CA SER A 2 -6.87 -15.93 2.43
C SER A 2 -7.28 -15.12 3.67
N GLU A 3 -6.36 -14.49 4.39
CA GLU A 3 -6.67 -13.96 5.73
C GLU A 3 -7.40 -12.61 5.70
N ALA A 4 -7.04 -11.70 4.79
CA ALA A 4 -7.77 -10.43 4.63
C ALA A 4 -9.22 -10.66 4.18
N LEU A 5 -9.44 -11.61 3.25
CA LEU A 5 -10.78 -12.00 2.82
C LEU A 5 -11.61 -12.60 3.98
N LYS A 6 -11.00 -13.46 4.80
CA LYS A 6 -11.66 -14.03 5.99
C LYS A 6 -12.00 -12.98 7.04
N ALA A 7 -11.14 -11.99 7.23
CA ALA A 7 -11.37 -10.90 8.16
C ALA A 7 -12.49 -9.96 7.67
N SER A 8 -12.50 -9.66 6.36
CA SER A 8 -13.54 -8.81 5.73
C SER A 8 -14.93 -9.46 5.88
N ALA A 9 -15.02 -10.78 5.74
CA ALA A 9 -16.26 -11.53 5.95
C ALA A 9 -16.78 -11.51 7.41
N ARG A 10 -16.00 -11.02 8.38
CA ARG A 10 -16.35 -10.97 9.80
C ARG A 10 -16.78 -9.58 10.28
N ASN A 11 -16.98 -8.62 9.37
CA ASN A 11 -17.36 -7.24 9.68
C ASN A 11 -16.39 -6.55 10.66
N ILE A 12 -15.10 -6.86 10.52
CA ILE A 12 -14.00 -6.29 11.29
C ILE A 12 -13.37 -5.20 10.42
N THR A 13 -13.08 -4.04 11.00
CA THR A 13 -12.34 -2.98 10.30
C THR A 13 -10.90 -3.43 10.03
N ILE A 14 -10.48 -3.37 8.76
CA ILE A 14 -9.15 -3.76 8.31
C ILE A 14 -8.42 -2.52 7.82
N SER A 15 -7.31 -2.21 8.46
CA SER A 15 -6.38 -1.17 8.02
C SER A 15 -5.09 -1.77 7.48
N VAL A 16 -4.53 -1.17 6.44
CA VAL A 16 -3.22 -1.53 5.88
C VAL A 16 -2.28 -0.31 5.85
N ASP A 17 -1.02 -0.51 6.22
CA ASP A 17 0.05 0.49 6.12
C ASP A 17 1.00 0.11 4.97
N LEU A 18 1.17 1.00 3.99
CA LEU A 18 2.02 0.85 2.82
C LEU A 18 3.50 1.11 3.09
N ASN A 19 3.98 1.00 4.34
CA ASN A 19 5.37 1.20 4.75
C ASN A 19 6.40 0.44 3.87
N TYR A 20 6.79 1.06 2.75
CA TYR A 20 7.58 0.43 1.70
C TYR A 20 9.02 0.24 2.16
N ARG A 21 9.49 -1.00 2.15
CA ARG A 21 10.89 -1.34 2.46
C ARG A 21 11.52 -2.14 1.34
N ALA A 22 12.28 -1.45 0.48
CA ALA A 22 12.92 -2.03 -0.70
C ALA A 22 13.66 -3.36 -0.43
N LYS A 23 14.34 -3.48 0.72
CA LYS A 23 15.12 -4.67 1.10
C LYS A 23 14.28 -5.95 1.31
N LEU A 24 12.97 -5.83 1.50
CA LEU A 24 12.06 -6.95 1.74
C LEU A 24 11.50 -7.54 0.43
N TRP A 25 11.50 -6.77 -0.65
CA TRP A 25 10.91 -7.13 -1.94
C TRP A 25 11.97 -7.72 -2.88
N LYS A 26 12.53 -8.88 -2.52
CA LYS A 26 13.63 -9.51 -3.28
C LYS A 26 13.17 -10.37 -4.46
N TRP A 27 11.96 -10.91 -4.38
CA TRP A 27 11.49 -11.96 -5.29
C TRP A 27 10.17 -11.65 -5.98
N GLN A 28 9.46 -10.62 -5.52
CA GLN A 28 8.15 -10.19 -6.00
C GLN A 28 8.07 -8.67 -5.88
N GLU A 29 7.35 -8.02 -6.79
CA GLU A 29 7.06 -6.59 -6.68
C GLU A 29 5.77 -6.38 -5.87
N PRO A 30 5.70 -5.34 -5.03
CA PRO A 30 4.52 -5.07 -4.21
C PRO A 30 3.25 -4.87 -5.06
N ILE A 31 3.40 -4.29 -6.25
CA ILE A 31 2.30 -4.03 -7.19
C ILE A 31 1.58 -5.29 -7.63
N ASP A 32 2.25 -6.45 -7.64
CA ASP A 32 1.67 -7.71 -8.09
C ASP A 32 0.75 -8.35 -7.02
N ILE A 33 0.90 -7.94 -5.75
CA ILE A 33 0.24 -8.61 -4.61
C ILE A 33 -0.70 -7.66 -3.87
N LEU A 34 -0.25 -6.44 -3.58
CA LEU A 34 -0.93 -5.53 -2.68
C LEU A 34 -2.30 -5.05 -3.16
N PRO A 35 -2.53 -4.73 -4.45
CA PRO A 35 -3.87 -4.37 -4.91
C PRO A 35 -4.91 -5.44 -4.57
N GLY A 36 -4.52 -6.72 -4.71
CA GLY A 36 -5.38 -7.86 -4.36
C GLY A 36 -5.60 -8.04 -2.86
N LEU A 37 -4.79 -7.44 -2.00
CA LEU A 37 -4.98 -7.40 -0.54
C LEU A 37 -5.82 -6.19 -0.12
N VAL A 38 -5.48 -5.02 -0.67
CA VAL A 38 -6.08 -3.71 -0.34
C VAL A 38 -7.56 -3.65 -0.69
N GLN A 39 -8.03 -4.39 -1.69
CA GLN A 39 -9.46 -4.50 -2.00
C GLN A 39 -10.33 -4.96 -0.82
N TYR A 40 -9.73 -5.59 0.20
CA TYR A 40 -10.41 -6.06 1.41
C TYR A 40 -10.18 -5.15 2.62
N CYS A 41 -9.45 -4.05 2.46
CA CYS A 41 -9.15 -3.10 3.52
C CYS A 41 -10.12 -1.91 3.48
N ASP A 42 -10.55 -1.45 4.65
CA ASP A 42 -11.39 -0.26 4.80
C ASP A 42 -10.55 1.02 4.77
N VAL A 43 -9.33 0.95 5.31
CA VAL A 43 -8.43 2.10 5.43
C VAL A 43 -7.05 1.73 4.92
N VAL A 44 -6.52 2.57 4.03
CA VAL A 44 -5.15 2.49 3.53
C VAL A 44 -4.38 3.69 4.04
N MET A 45 -3.31 3.43 4.79
CA MET A 45 -2.38 4.44 5.27
C MET A 45 -1.06 4.29 4.54
N GLY A 46 -0.45 5.40 4.18
CA GLY A 46 0.79 5.40 3.43
C GLY A 46 1.02 6.76 2.83
N ASN A 47 2.23 6.96 2.33
CA ASN A 47 2.51 8.15 1.56
C ASN A 47 2.13 7.97 0.09
N LEU A 48 2.10 9.09 -0.62
CA LEU A 48 1.63 9.15 -1.99
C LEU A 48 2.54 8.36 -2.95
N TRP A 49 3.85 8.40 -2.72
CA TRP A 49 4.83 7.62 -3.49
C TRP A 49 4.65 6.10 -3.29
N ALA A 50 4.38 5.64 -2.07
CA ALA A 50 4.12 4.23 -1.79
C ALA A 50 2.79 3.79 -2.41
N ALA A 51 1.75 4.64 -2.38
CA ALA A 51 0.49 4.36 -3.05
C ALA A 51 0.67 4.18 -4.57
N GLU A 52 1.47 5.04 -5.21
CA GLU A 52 1.82 4.89 -6.62
C GLU A 52 2.61 3.60 -6.88
N LYS A 53 3.70 3.40 -6.14
CA LYS A 53 4.63 2.27 -6.38
C LYS A 53 4.05 0.90 -6.02
N MET A 54 3.24 0.84 -4.97
CA MET A 54 2.75 -0.42 -4.40
C MET A 54 1.32 -0.76 -4.82
N LEU A 55 0.50 0.25 -5.13
CA LEU A 55 -0.89 0.04 -5.53
C LEU A 55 -1.18 0.48 -6.98
N GLY A 56 -0.25 1.18 -7.64
CA GLY A 56 -0.44 1.65 -9.01
C GLY A 56 -1.45 2.79 -9.10
N ILE A 57 -1.69 3.49 -7.98
CA ILE A 57 -2.63 4.61 -7.95
C ILE A 57 -1.96 5.78 -8.67
N PRO A 58 -2.56 6.32 -9.75
CA PRO A 58 -1.98 7.44 -10.47
C PRO A 58 -1.97 8.67 -9.56
N VAL A 59 -0.78 9.27 -9.44
CA VAL A 59 -0.58 10.48 -8.64
C VAL A 59 -0.34 11.66 -9.59
N PRO A 60 -0.96 12.82 -9.34
CA PRO A 60 -0.66 14.03 -10.09
C PRO A 60 0.83 14.41 -10.03
N GLU A 61 1.42 14.70 -11.18
CA GLU A 61 2.80 15.18 -11.28
C GLU A 61 3.03 16.40 -10.37
N GLY A 62 4.08 16.37 -9.56
CA GLY A 62 4.46 17.44 -8.62
C GLY A 62 4.10 17.21 -7.15
N LEU A 63 3.27 16.21 -6.81
CA LEU A 63 2.96 15.88 -5.41
C LEU A 63 3.92 14.84 -4.80
N VAL A 64 4.56 14.02 -5.63
CA VAL A 64 5.46 12.93 -5.20
C VAL A 64 6.78 13.46 -4.60
N GLU A 65 7.31 14.56 -5.13
CA GLU A 65 8.59 15.14 -4.69
C GLU A 65 8.51 15.83 -3.32
N ALA A 66 7.32 16.32 -2.93
CA ALA A 66 7.10 16.98 -1.65
C ALA A 66 7.24 16.02 -0.45
N ASP A 67 6.97 14.73 -0.67
CA ASP A 67 6.95 13.70 0.38
C ASP A 67 8.34 13.09 0.68
N GLN A 68 9.33 13.29 -0.20
CA GLN A 68 10.68 12.75 -0.03
C GLN A 68 11.56 13.55 0.96
N LYS A 69 11.12 14.73 1.41
CA LYS A 69 11.91 15.62 2.27
C LYS A 69 11.34 15.70 3.68
N ASN A 70 11.65 14.71 4.53
CA ASN A 70 11.78 14.91 5.98
C ASN A 70 12.42 13.69 6.69
N PHE A 71 13.57 13.26 6.18
CA PHE A 71 14.54 12.52 6.99
C PHE A 71 15.62 13.53 7.43
N ILE A 72 15.27 14.38 8.40
CA ILE A 72 16.25 15.14 9.20
C ILE A 72 16.52 14.37 10.48
#